data_AF-A0A2X3KBL9-F1
#
_entry.id   AF-A0A2X3KBL9-F1
#
_cell.length_a   1.000
_cell.length_b   1.000
_cell.length_c   1.000
_cell.angle_alpha   90.00
_cell.angle_beta   90.00
_cell.angle_gamma   90.00
#
_symmetry.space_group_name_H-M   'P 1'
#
loop_
_entity.id
_entity.type
_entity.pdbx_description
1 polymer ?
#
loop_
_entity_poly.entity_id
_entity_poly.type
_entity_poly.pdbx_seq_one_letter_code
_entity_poly.pdbx_strand_id
1 'polypeptide(L)'
;MGRFSSTLWGALAEMERELIIERTMAGLAAARNKGRIGGRPPKLTKAEWEQAGRLLAQGIPRKQVALIYDVALSTLYKKHPRNERI
;
A
#
# COMPACT_ATOMS: atom_id res chain seq x y z
N MET A 1 -26.58 -3.16 -40.02
CA MET A 1 -25.21 -2.61 -39.92
C MET A 1 -24.77 -2.19 -38.51
N GLY A 2 -25.65 -2.10 -37.49
CA GLY A 2 -25.27 -1.58 -36.16
C GLY A 2 -24.55 -2.55 -35.21
N ARG A 3 -24.87 -3.85 -35.23
CA ARG A 3 -24.27 -4.83 -34.29
C ARG A 3 -22.82 -5.18 -34.62
N PHE A 4 -22.51 -5.45 -35.90
CA PHE A 4 -21.16 -5.82 -36.34
C PHE A 4 -20.13 -4.70 -36.12
N SER A 5 -20.48 -3.47 -36.50
CA SER A 5 -19.63 -2.30 -36.29
C SER A 5 -19.37 -2.07 -34.80
N SER A 6 -20.39 -2.17 -33.96
CA SER A 6 -20.24 -2.04 -32.51
C SER A 6 -19.32 -3.11 -31.91
N THR A 7 -19.39 -4.36 -32.40
CA THR A 7 -18.48 -5.43 -31.96
C THR A 7 -17.04 -5.17 -32.40
N LEU A 8 -16.82 -4.67 -33.62
CA LEU A 8 -15.49 -4.33 -34.11
C LEU A 8 -14.86 -3.21 -33.27
N TRP A 9 -15.62 -2.15 -32.98
CA TRP A 9 -15.15 -1.07 -32.11
C TRP A 9 -14.90 -1.53 -30.66
N GLY A 10 -15.72 -2.45 -30.15
CA GLY A 10 -15.49 -3.08 -28.85
C GLY A 10 -14.18 -3.86 -28.80
N ALA A 11 -13.91 -4.69 -29.81
CA ALA A 11 -12.67 -5.46 -29.89
C ALA A 11 -11.43 -4.56 -30.03
N LEU A 12 -11.53 -3.46 -30.79
CA LEU A 12 -10.45 -2.48 -30.90
C LEU A 12 -10.19 -1.75 -29.57
N ALA A 13 -11.25 -1.36 -28.85
CA ALA A 13 -11.11 -0.73 -27.54
C ALA A 13 -10.45 -1.66 -26.51
N GLU A 14 -10.76 -2.96 -26.54
CA GLU A 14 -10.11 -3.96 -25.69
C GLU A 14 -8.62 -4.09 -26.02
N MET A 15 -8.26 -4.19 -27.31
CA MET A 15 -6.87 -4.24 -27.75
C MET A 15 -6.07 -3.00 -27.33
N GLU A 16 -6.63 -1.80 -27.50
CA GLU A 16 -5.98 -0.55 -27.08
C GLU A 16 -5.75 -0.51 -25.57
N ARG A 17 -6.73 -0.98 -24.77
CA ARG A 17 -6.62 -1.06 -23.32
C ARG A 17 -5.51 -2.03 -22.91
N GLU A 18 -5.42 -3.20 -23.54
CA GLU A 18 -4.36 -4.18 -23.28
C GLU A 18 -2.97 -3.58 -23.55
N LEU A 19 -2.79 -2.90 -24.70
CA LEU A 19 -1.53 -2.26 -25.05
C LEU A 19 -1.11 -1.17 -24.04
N ILE A 20 -2.08 -0.38 -23.53
CA ILE A 20 -1.82 0.62 -22.48
C ILE A 20 -1.37 -0.04 -21.18
N ILE A 21 -2.00 -1.16 -20.81
CA ILE A 21 -1.63 -1.92 -19.60
C ILE A 21 -0.22 -2.46 -19.73
N GLU A 22 0.11 -3.11 -20.85
CA GLU A 22 1.45 -3.65 -21.10
C GLU A 22 2.52 -2.57 -21.00
N ARG A 23 2.30 -1.42 -21.65
CA ARG A 23 3.23 -0.28 -21.59
C ARG A 23 3.38 0.25 -20.16
N THR A 24 2.28 0.34 -19.40
CA THR A 24 2.31 0.80 -18.00
C THR A 24 3.10 -0.17 -17.13
N MET A 25 2.90 -1.48 -17.31
CA MET A 25 3.62 -2.52 -16.58
C MET A 25 5.12 -2.52 -16.91
N ALA A 26 5.48 -2.35 -18.18
CA ALA A 26 6.87 -2.20 -18.60
C ALA A 26 7.53 -0.96 -17.97
N GLY A 27 6.83 0.17 -17.94
CA GLY A 27 7.30 1.39 -17.27
C GLY A 27 7.49 1.22 -15.76
N LEU A 28 6.53 0.57 -15.09
CA LEU A 28 6.62 0.25 -13.65
C LEU A 28 7.78 -0.70 -13.34
N ALA A 29 8.01 -1.71 -14.19
CA ALA A 29 9.13 -2.63 -14.05
C ALA A 29 10.48 -1.90 -14.21
N ALA A 30 10.61 -1.04 -15.22
CA ALA A 30 11.79 -0.21 -15.41
C ALA A 30 12.02 0.74 -14.22
N ALA A 31 10.98 1.33 -13.65
CA ALA A 31 11.08 2.18 -12.46
C ALA A 31 11.50 1.39 -11.21
N ARG A 32 10.97 0.17 -11.03
CA ARG A 32 11.39 -0.73 -9.94
C ARG A 32 12.86 -1.13 -10.05
N ASN A 33 13.34 -1.43 -11.25
CA ASN A 33 14.76 -1.74 -11.49
C ASN A 33 15.68 -0.56 -11.14
N LYS A 34 15.19 0.68 -11.27
CA LYS A 34 15.89 1.90 -10.80
C LYS A 34 15.79 2.14 -9.29
N GLY A 35 15.19 1.21 -8.53
CA GLY A 35 15.05 1.30 -7.07
C GLY A 35 13.78 1.99 -6.58
N ARG A 36 12.84 2.36 -7.46
CA ARG A 36 11.57 2.97 -7.03
C ARG A 36 10.60 1.88 -6.56
N ILE A 37 10.33 1.83 -5.25
CA ILE A 37 9.44 0.82 -4.63
C ILE A 37 7.96 1.03 -5.02
N GLY A 38 7.54 2.29 -5.21
CA GLY A 38 6.14 2.65 -5.49
C GLY A 38 5.22 2.58 -4.26
N GLY A 39 3.92 2.81 -4.45
CA GLY A 39 2.92 2.76 -3.37
C GLY A 39 2.82 4.02 -2.50
N ARG A 40 1.98 3.95 -1.45
CA ARG A 40 1.80 5.05 -0.48
C ARG A 40 3.02 5.10 0.46
N PRO A 41 3.66 6.27 0.66
CA PRO A 41 4.79 6.38 1.58
C PRO A 41 4.33 6.06 3.02
N PRO A 42 5.17 5.37 3.82
CA PRO A 42 4.85 5.10 5.22
C PRO A 42 4.79 6.42 6.00
N LYS A 43 3.77 6.58 6.86
CA LYS A 43 3.61 7.78 7.70
C LYS A 43 4.69 7.90 8.78
N LEU A 44 5.18 6.76 9.28
CA LEU A 44 6.19 6.67 10.34
C LEU A 44 7.49 6.06 9.79
N THR A 45 8.60 6.63 10.22
CA THR A 45 9.96 6.15 10.00
C THR A 45 10.25 4.90 10.85
N LYS A 46 11.34 4.19 10.52
CA LYS A 46 11.76 2.99 11.29
C LYS A 46 12.07 3.33 12.75
N ALA A 47 12.74 4.45 13.01
CA ALA A 47 13.09 4.89 14.36
C ALA A 47 11.86 5.17 15.22
N GLU A 48 10.83 5.81 14.64
CA GLU A 48 9.56 6.06 15.33
C GLU A 48 8.81 4.77 15.65
N TRP A 49 8.86 3.76 14.77
CA TRP A 49 8.31 2.44 15.05
C TRP A 49 9.02 1.75 16.22
N GLU A 50 10.35 1.83 16.28
CA GLU A 50 11.11 1.27 17.40
C GLU A 50 10.80 1.99 18.71
N GLN A 51 10.66 3.32 18.68
CA GLN A 51 10.27 4.10 19.84
C GLN A 51 8.85 3.77 20.30
N ALA A 52 7.90 3.65 19.38
CA ALA A 52 6.54 3.19 19.69
C ALA A 52 6.55 1.80 20.34
N GLY A 53 7.36 0.88 19.83
CA GLY A 53 7.57 -0.45 20.42
C GLY A 53 8.11 -0.40 21.86
N ARG A 54 9.10 0.47 22.14
CA ARG A 54 9.63 0.68 23.49
C ARG A 54 8.57 1.23 24.45
N LEU A 55 7.78 2.20 24.03
CA LEU A 55 6.69 2.77 24.84
C LEU A 55 5.63 1.71 25.18
N LEU A 56 5.31 0.83 24.23
CA LEU A 56 4.40 -0.30 24.48
C LEU A 56 4.99 -1.32 25.45
N ALA A 57 6.29 -1.59 25.39
CA ALA A 57 6.99 -2.49 26.32
C ALA A 57 7.05 -1.93 27.75
N GLN A 58 7.10 -0.60 27.89
CA GLN A 58 7.00 0.10 29.18
C GLN A 58 5.59 0.06 29.80
N GLY A 59 4.62 -0.54 29.12
CA GLY A 59 3.24 -0.69 29.63
C GLY A 59 2.33 0.50 29.34
N ILE A 60 2.74 1.46 28.52
CA ILE A 60 1.89 2.60 28.13
C ILE A 60 0.70 2.07 27.30
N PRO A 61 -0.53 2.55 27.56
CA PRO A 61 -1.69 2.10 26.82
C PRO A 61 -1.59 2.43 25.33
N ARG A 62 -1.90 1.44 24.48
CA ARG A 62 -1.88 1.56 23.01
C ARG A 62 -2.66 2.76 22.47
N LYS A 63 -3.74 3.16 23.14
CA LYS A 63 -4.55 4.34 22.79
C LYS A 63 -3.77 5.64 22.93
N GLN A 64 -2.91 5.75 23.94
CA GLN A 64 -2.08 6.92 24.16
C GLN A 64 -0.93 6.96 23.15
N VAL A 65 -0.29 5.83 22.87
CA VAL A 65 0.74 5.73 21.80
C VAL A 65 0.15 6.08 20.43
N ALA A 66 -1.08 5.64 20.15
CA ALA A 66 -1.80 5.99 18.92
C ALA A 66 -1.99 7.50 18.75
N LEU A 67 -2.34 8.19 19.85
CA LEU A 67 -2.55 9.62 19.85
C LEU A 67 -1.24 10.40 19.63
N ILE A 68 -0.15 9.97 20.29
CA ILE A 68 1.18 10.62 20.19
C ILE A 68 1.69 10.62 18.75
N TYR A 69 1.56 9.50 18.04
CA TYR A 69 2.05 9.36 16.67
C TYR A 69 0.96 9.65 15.61
N ASP A 70 -0.23 10.07 16.02
CA ASP A 70 -1.39 10.30 15.15
C ASP A 70 -1.65 9.12 14.19
N VAL A 71 -1.67 7.90 14.73
CA VAL A 71 -1.92 6.68 13.95
C VAL A 71 -3.14 5.95 14.46
N ALA A 72 -3.86 5.29 13.55
CA ALA A 72 -4.99 4.47 13.93
C ALA A 72 -4.54 3.30 14.82
N LEU A 73 -5.36 2.94 15.81
CA LEU A 73 -5.14 1.79 16.69
C LEU A 73 -4.92 0.48 15.91
N SER A 74 -5.67 0.29 14.82
CA SER A 74 -5.52 -0.85 13.91
C SER A 74 -4.10 -0.94 13.30
N THR A 75 -3.47 0.21 13.05
CA THR A 75 -2.10 0.27 12.49
C THR A 75 -1.09 -0.16 13.54
N LEU A 76 -1.27 0.28 14.79
CA LEU A 76 -0.44 -0.16 15.92
C LEU A 76 -0.61 -1.65 16.21
N TYR A 77 -1.83 -2.18 16.22
CA TYR A 77 -2.07 -3.61 16.40
C TYR A 77 -1.48 -4.46 15.26
N LYS A 78 -1.55 -3.98 14.01
CA LYS A 78 -0.96 -4.66 12.85
C LYS A 78 0.56 -4.76 12.94
N LYS A 79 1.23 -3.75 13.51
CA LYS A 79 2.70 -3.73 13.67
C LYS A 79 3.19 -4.34 14.98
N HIS A 80 2.46 -4.14 16.06
CA HIS A 80 2.73 -4.69 17.39
C HIS A 80 1.51 -5.47 17.88
N PRO A 81 1.36 -6.75 17.48
CA PRO A 81 0.26 -7.59 17.92
C PRO A 81 0.28 -7.71 19.45
N ARG A 82 -0.89 -7.94 20.04
CA ARG A 82 -1.00 -8.31 21.45
C ARG A 82 -0.44 -9.73 21.56
N ASN A 83 0.86 -9.86 21.79
CA ASN A 83 1.46 -11.15 22.11
C ASN A 83 1.02 -11.50 23.53
N GLU A 84 0.01 -12.36 23.62
CA GLU A 84 -0.44 -12.99 24.85
C GLU A 84 0.64 -14.01 25.24
N ARG A 85 1.57 -13.58 26.10
CA ARG A 85 2.39 -14.50 26.90
C ARG A 85 2.03 -14.27 28.35
N ILE A 86 0.91 -14.89 28.75
CA ILE A 86 0.76 -15.54 30.05
C ILE A 86 0.08 -16.87 29.75
#